data_AF-A0A5C4T6B1-F1
#
_entry.id   AF-A0A5C4T6B1-F1
#
_cell.length_a   1.000
_cell.length_b   1.000
_cell.length_c   1.000
_cell.angle_alpha   90.00
_cell.angle_beta   90.00
_cell.angle_gamma   90.00
#
_symmetry.space_group_name_H-M   'P 1'
#
loop_
_entity.id
_entity.type
_entity.pdbx_description
1 polymer ?
#
loop_
_entity_poly.entity_id
_entity_poly.type
_entity_poly.pdbx_seq_one_letter_code
_entity_poly.pdbx_strand_id
1 'polypeptide(L)'
;MKLEWIILYVVWVISLILLLFAIPKERARIAHTAFLFKQMITWILGLVVVEFGLLEYPVRELASVNRTSMTFEFLAYPAICAVFNAHYPSKRSILIQLAYFCAYCTGMTTVELLIEKYTKLIDYLDWTWYWTWCSLFATFLSSRLFCVWFFKKRGEPATLQEK
;
A
#
# COMPACT_ATOMS: atom_id res chain seq x y z
N MET A 1 15.25 -2.68 -23.72
CA MET A 1 14.92 -2.96 -22.31
C MET A 1 13.63 -3.75 -22.28
N LYS A 2 13.49 -4.77 -21.42
CA LYS A 2 12.22 -5.52 -21.31
C LYS A 2 11.14 -4.61 -20.72
N LEU A 3 9.91 -4.75 -21.20
CA LEU A 3 8.75 -3.90 -20.86
C LEU A 3 8.55 -3.77 -19.35
N GLU A 4 8.77 -4.85 -18.60
CA GLU A 4 8.60 -4.96 -17.16
C GLU A 4 9.49 -3.97 -16.39
N TRP A 5 10.74 -3.79 -16.81
CA TRP A 5 11.66 -2.84 -16.17
C TRP A 5 11.23 -1.39 -16.37
N ILE A 6 10.67 -1.08 -17.55
CA ILE A 6 10.12 0.25 -17.82
C ILE A 6 8.93 0.50 -16.88
N ILE A 7 8.05 -0.49 -16.70
CA ILE A 7 6.92 -0.39 -15.78
C ILE A 7 7.39 -0.15 -14.34
N LEU A 8 8.42 -0.87 -13.86
CA LEU A 8 8.98 -0.67 -12.52
C LEU A 8 9.49 0.77 -12.32
N TYR A 9 10.26 1.32 -13.27
CA TYR A 9 10.73 2.70 -13.19
C TYR A 9 9.58 3.72 -13.26
N VAL A 10 8.56 3.47 -14.06
CA VAL A 10 7.36 4.31 -14.09
C VAL A 10 6.64 4.29 -12.75
N VAL A 11 6.50 3.11 -12.11
CA VAL A 11 5.92 2.99 -10.77
C VAL A 11 6.73 3.76 -9.74
N TRP A 12 8.06 3.77 -9.83
CA TRP A 12 8.91 4.59 -8.96
C TRP A 12 8.62 6.08 -9.12
N VAL A 13 8.64 6.57 -10.36
CA VAL A 13 8.38 7.98 -10.66
C VAL A 13 6.99 8.40 -10.18
N ILE A 14 5.96 7.60 -10.46
CA ILE A 14 4.59 7.86 -9.99
C ILE A 14 4.53 7.89 -8.47
N SER A 15 5.15 6.92 -7.79
CA SER A 15 5.16 6.85 -6.32
C SER A 15 5.83 8.07 -5.70
N LEU A 16 6.96 8.52 -6.26
CA LEU A 16 7.64 9.74 -5.81
C LEU A 16 6.81 10.99 -6.06
N ILE A 17 6.17 11.11 -7.23
CA ILE A 17 5.26 12.23 -7.54
C ILE A 17 4.09 12.26 -6.54
N LEU A 18 3.48 11.12 -6.25
CA LEU A 18 2.42 11.02 -5.24
C LEU A 18 2.90 11.49 -3.87
N LEU A 19 4.07 11.04 -3.42
CA LEU A 19 4.62 11.43 -2.13
C LEU A 19 4.93 12.93 -2.04
N LEU A 20 5.45 13.52 -3.11
CA LEU A 20 5.88 14.92 -3.12
C LEU A 20 4.73 15.91 -3.32
N PHE A 21 3.76 15.58 -4.18
CA PHE A 21 2.73 16.54 -4.61
C PHE A 21 1.34 16.24 -4.06
N ALA A 22 1.01 14.98 -3.76
CA ALA A 22 -0.33 14.67 -3.28
C ALA A 22 -0.47 14.97 -1.77
N ILE A 23 0.58 14.88 -0.97
CA ILE A 23 0.51 14.99 0.49
C ILE A 23 0.57 16.46 0.95
N PRO A 24 -0.48 16.99 1.63
CA PRO A 24 -0.42 18.33 2.22
C PRO A 24 0.64 18.41 3.32
N LYS A 25 1.33 19.55 3.42
CA LYS A 25 2.42 19.75 4.39
C LYS A 25 1.96 19.55 5.83
N GLU A 26 0.72 19.89 6.14
CA GLU A 26 0.09 19.77 7.46
C GLU A 26 -0.12 18.29 7.85
N ARG A 27 -0.23 17.41 6.85
CA ARG A 27 -0.47 15.96 7.01
C ARG A 27 0.79 15.12 6.86
N ALA A 28 1.94 15.73 6.56
CA ALA A 28 3.19 15.03 6.26
C ALA A 28 3.63 14.06 7.37
N ARG A 29 3.40 14.39 8.64
CA ARG A 29 3.76 13.51 9.77
C ARG A 29 2.96 12.21 9.78
N ILE A 30 1.64 12.30 9.56
CA ILE A 30 0.76 11.13 9.49
C ILE A 30 1.11 10.30 8.25
N ALA A 31 1.34 10.96 7.12
CA ALA A 31 1.68 10.28 5.87
C ALA A 31 3.02 9.52 5.96
N HIS A 32 4.08 10.13 6.52
CA HIS A 32 5.36 9.45 6.74
C HIS A 32 5.22 8.26 7.72
N THR A 33 4.45 8.43 8.79
CA THR A 33 4.20 7.35 9.76
C THR A 33 3.49 6.18 9.08
N ALA A 34 2.45 6.47 8.27
CA ALA A 34 1.73 5.47 7.50
C ALA A 34 2.62 4.79 6.46
N PHE A 35 3.48 5.54 5.77
CA PHE A 35 4.44 5.02 4.79
C PHE A 35 5.37 3.98 5.42
N LEU A 36 6.07 4.37 6.50
CA LEU A 36 7.03 3.51 7.19
C LEU A 36 6.36 2.27 7.80
N PHE A 37 5.20 2.47 8.43
CA PHE A 37 4.44 1.35 8.99
C PHE A 37 3.95 0.38 7.90
N LYS A 38 3.49 0.92 6.77
CA LYS A 38 3.05 0.11 5.64
C LYS A 38 4.20 -0.71 5.08
N GLN A 39 5.38 -0.13 4.86
CA GLN A 39 6.59 -0.84 4.39
C GLN A 39 6.88 -2.09 5.21
N MET A 40 6.83 -1.97 6.54
CA MET A 40 7.08 -3.07 7.45
C MET A 40 6.06 -4.21 7.27
N ILE A 41 4.77 -3.89 7.27
CA ILE A 41 3.72 -4.93 7.19
C ILE A 41 3.63 -5.55 5.79
N THR A 42 3.81 -4.77 4.73
CA THR A 42 3.73 -5.28 3.35
C THR A 42 4.89 -6.21 3.08
N TRP A 43 6.12 -5.83 3.45
CA TRP A 43 7.27 -6.71 3.27
C TRP A 43 7.15 -8.05 4.01
N ILE A 44 6.69 -8.04 5.27
CA ILE A 44 6.48 -9.28 6.03
C ILE A 44 5.39 -10.15 5.39
N LEU A 45 4.24 -9.56 5.04
CA LEU A 45 3.15 -10.31 4.42
C LEU A 45 3.53 -10.85 3.04
N GLY A 46 4.20 -10.03 2.21
CA GLY A 46 4.70 -10.46 0.91
C GLY A 46 5.65 -11.64 1.04
N LEU A 47 6.57 -11.63 2.02
CA LEU A 47 7.46 -12.76 2.27
C LEU A 47 6.69 -14.01 2.66
N VAL A 48 5.71 -13.89 3.55
CA VAL A 48 4.85 -15.02 3.96
C VAL A 48 4.11 -15.61 2.76
N VAL A 49 3.50 -14.76 1.93
CA VAL A 49 2.72 -15.21 0.77
C VAL A 49 3.61 -15.88 -0.30
N VAL A 50 4.81 -15.34 -0.54
CA VAL A 50 5.79 -15.94 -1.48
C VAL A 50 6.39 -17.23 -0.93
N GLU A 51 6.64 -17.33 0.38
CA GLU A 51 7.18 -18.54 1.00
C GLU A 51 6.18 -19.69 1.00
N PHE A 52 4.88 -19.38 1.14
CA PHE A 52 3.82 -20.35 0.94
C PHE A 52 3.55 -20.71 -0.52
N GLY A 53 4.29 -20.12 -1.47
CA GLY A 53 4.15 -20.42 -2.90
C GLY A 53 2.81 -19.96 -3.49
N LEU A 54 2.15 -18.98 -2.86
CA LEU A 54 0.84 -18.53 -3.33
C LEU A 54 0.96 -17.59 -4.54
N LEU A 55 2.00 -16.75 -4.55
CA LEU A 55 2.35 -15.91 -5.70
C LEU A 55 3.88 -15.78 -5.80
N GLU A 56 4.35 -15.38 -6.97
CA GLU A 56 5.76 -15.05 -7.18
C GLU A 56 5.93 -13.75 -7.99
N TYR A 57 7.15 -13.21 -7.96
CA TYR A 57 7.53 -12.01 -8.70
C TYR A 57 8.69 -12.35 -9.67
N PRO A 58 8.39 -12.88 -10.87
CA PRO A 58 9.41 -13.41 -11.78
C PRO A 58 10.45 -12.35 -12.22
N VAL A 59 9.99 -11.12 -12.49
CA VAL A 59 10.84 -9.97 -12.77
C VAL A 59 10.76 -8.99 -11.60
N ARG A 60 11.86 -8.84 -10.87
CA ARG A 60 11.95 -7.97 -9.69
C ARG A 60 13.38 -7.46 -9.47
N GLU A 61 13.49 -6.36 -8.74
CA GLU A 61 14.76 -5.88 -8.21
C GLU A 61 15.30 -6.83 -7.14
N LEU A 62 16.63 -6.87 -6.99
CA LEU A 62 17.30 -7.60 -5.91
C LEU A 62 16.91 -9.10 -5.83
N ALA A 63 16.61 -9.71 -6.98
CA ALA A 63 16.12 -11.08 -7.05
C ALA A 63 17.03 -12.14 -6.39
N SER A 64 18.33 -11.85 -6.25
CA SER A 64 19.32 -12.71 -5.59
C SER A 64 19.25 -12.72 -4.07
N VAL A 65 18.63 -11.70 -3.46
CA VAL A 65 18.59 -11.52 -1.99
C VAL A 65 17.18 -11.44 -1.43
N ASN A 66 16.19 -11.05 -2.23
CA ASN A 66 14.80 -10.94 -1.82
C ASN A 66 13.87 -11.69 -2.77
N ARG A 67 12.93 -12.46 -2.22
CA ARG A 67 11.94 -13.21 -3.01
C ARG A 67 10.72 -12.35 -3.40
N THR A 68 10.48 -11.24 -2.69
CA THR A 68 9.39 -10.30 -2.99
C THR A 68 9.84 -9.13 -3.88
N SER A 69 8.88 -8.41 -4.48
CA SER A 69 9.16 -7.20 -5.25
C SER A 69 9.50 -6.02 -4.35
N MET A 70 10.73 -5.49 -4.47
CA MET A 70 11.13 -4.30 -3.71
C MET A 70 10.21 -3.10 -4.03
N THR A 71 9.87 -2.94 -5.31
CA THR A 71 9.03 -1.84 -5.78
C THR A 71 7.64 -1.84 -5.17
N PHE A 72 6.97 -3.00 -5.13
CA PHE A 72 5.62 -3.07 -4.57
C PHE A 72 5.64 -2.95 -3.05
N GLU A 73 6.53 -3.70 -2.38
CA GLU A 73 6.53 -3.79 -0.92
C GLU A 73 7.05 -2.53 -0.24
N PHE A 74 8.08 -1.88 -0.79
CA PHE A 74 8.74 -0.76 -0.12
C PHE A 74 8.38 0.61 -0.68
N LEU A 75 7.79 0.69 -1.87
CA LEU A 75 7.55 1.97 -2.52
C LEU A 75 6.09 2.17 -2.92
N ALA A 76 5.54 1.35 -3.82
CA ALA A 76 4.23 1.57 -4.40
C ALA A 76 3.09 1.46 -3.36
N TYR A 77 2.99 0.32 -2.65
CA TYR A 77 1.94 0.16 -1.64
C TYR A 77 2.09 1.13 -0.46
N PRO A 78 3.31 1.38 0.06
CA PRO A 78 3.53 2.41 1.07
C PRO A 78 3.17 3.82 0.63
N ALA A 79 3.53 4.23 -0.59
CA ALA A 79 3.22 5.56 -1.12
C ALA A 79 1.71 5.80 -1.21
N ILE A 80 0.97 4.84 -1.76
CA ILE A 80 -0.49 4.91 -1.82
C ILE A 80 -1.09 4.94 -0.40
N CYS A 81 -0.53 4.17 0.55
CA CYS A 81 -0.97 4.18 1.95
C CYS A 81 -0.71 5.50 2.67
N ALA A 82 0.37 6.19 2.34
CA ALA A 82 0.68 7.53 2.84
C ALA A 82 -0.39 8.54 2.36
N VAL A 83 -0.70 8.53 1.06
CA VAL A 83 -1.74 9.39 0.46
C VAL A 83 -3.11 9.09 1.05
N PHE A 84 -3.46 7.80 1.20
CA PHE A 84 -4.70 7.36 1.83
C PHE A 84 -4.87 7.94 3.23
N ASN A 85 -3.84 7.82 4.09
CA ASN A 85 -3.93 8.32 5.46
C ASN A 85 -3.93 9.86 5.52
N ALA A 86 -3.23 10.53 4.61
CA ALA A 86 -3.19 11.98 4.53
C ALA A 86 -4.54 12.62 4.15
N HIS A 87 -5.34 11.95 3.33
CA HIS A 87 -6.64 12.45 2.85
C HIS A 87 -7.84 11.73 3.46
N TYR A 88 -7.61 10.93 4.50
CA TYR A 88 -8.67 10.10 5.06
C TYR A 88 -9.82 10.97 5.62
N PRO A 89 -11.08 10.71 5.23
CA PRO A 89 -12.21 11.56 5.56
C PRO A 89 -12.75 11.33 6.99
N SER A 90 -11.92 11.58 8.01
CA SER A 90 -12.18 11.27 9.43
C SER A 90 -13.47 11.90 9.98
N LYS A 91 -13.89 13.05 9.43
CA LYS A 91 -15.06 13.82 9.88
C LYS A 91 -16.36 13.41 9.16
N ARG A 92 -16.31 12.48 8.21
CA ARG A 92 -17.48 12.03 7.42
C ARG A 92 -18.11 10.78 8.05
N SER A 93 -19.30 10.40 7.57
CA SER A 93 -20.01 9.21 8.06
C SER A 93 -19.22 7.93 7.83
N ILE A 94 -19.50 6.90 8.63
CA ILE A 94 -18.86 5.58 8.53
C ILE A 94 -19.01 5.00 7.12
N LEU A 95 -20.15 5.23 6.46
CA LEU A 95 -20.38 4.78 5.09
C LEU A 95 -19.39 5.41 4.09
N ILE A 96 -19.12 6.71 4.21
CA ILE A 96 -18.15 7.40 3.35
C ILE A 96 -16.72 6.90 3.64
N GLN A 97 -16.41 6.67 4.91
CA GLN A 97 -15.11 6.11 5.32
C GLN A 97 -14.92 4.69 4.76
N LEU A 98 -15.94 3.84 4.83
CA LEU A 98 -15.89 2.49 4.27
C LEU A 98 -15.79 2.51 2.75
N ALA A 99 -16.57 3.36 2.07
CA ALA A 99 -16.47 3.56 0.64
C ALA A 99 -15.07 4.03 0.22
N TYR A 100 -14.43 4.87 1.02
CA TYR A 100 -13.05 5.32 0.81
C TYR A 100 -12.04 4.16 0.89
N PHE A 101 -12.17 3.27 1.89
CA PHE A 101 -11.38 2.03 1.95
C PHE A 101 -11.60 1.16 0.71
N CYS A 102 -12.86 0.88 0.38
CA CYS A 102 -13.21 0.03 -0.76
C CYS A 102 -12.68 0.60 -2.08
N ALA A 103 -12.75 1.92 -2.29
CA ALA A 103 -12.25 2.57 -3.50
C ALA A 103 -10.73 2.36 -3.67
N TYR A 104 -9.95 2.56 -2.61
CA TYR A 104 -8.50 2.31 -2.66
C TYR A 104 -8.16 0.83 -2.87
N CYS A 105 -8.84 -0.07 -2.14
CA CYS A 105 -8.59 -1.51 -2.27
C CYS A 105 -8.95 -2.02 -3.66
N THR A 106 -10.10 -1.63 -4.20
CA THR A 106 -10.55 -2.01 -5.54
C THR A 106 -9.65 -1.42 -6.62
N GLY A 107 -9.27 -0.14 -6.52
CA GLY A 107 -8.36 0.50 -7.48
C GLY A 107 -7.00 -0.22 -7.53
N MET A 108 -6.40 -0.50 -6.37
CA MET A 108 -5.12 -1.20 -6.30
C MET A 108 -5.21 -2.64 -6.78
N THR A 109 -6.24 -3.40 -6.37
CA THR A 109 -6.45 -4.78 -6.83
C THR A 109 -6.66 -4.83 -8.34
N THR A 110 -7.34 -3.84 -8.92
CA THR A 110 -7.55 -3.75 -10.38
C THR A 110 -6.23 -3.52 -11.10
N VAL A 111 -5.40 -2.60 -10.61
CA VAL A 111 -4.05 -2.37 -11.18
C VAL A 111 -3.18 -3.62 -11.05
N GLU A 112 -3.24 -4.30 -9.91
CA GLU A 112 -2.50 -5.54 -9.67
C GLU A 112 -2.91 -6.64 -10.66
N LEU A 113 -4.21 -6.84 -10.87
CA LEU A 113 -4.74 -7.79 -11.85
C LEU A 113 -4.31 -7.46 -13.28
N LEU A 114 -4.22 -6.18 -13.64
CA LEU A 114 -3.69 -5.78 -14.95
C LEU A 114 -2.20 -6.09 -15.06
N ILE A 115 -1.44 -5.85 -13.99
CA ILE A 115 0.00 -6.18 -13.95
C ILE A 115 0.20 -7.69 -14.06
N GLU A 116 -0.53 -8.49 -13.30
CA GLU A 116 -0.47 -9.95 -13.31
C GLU A 116 -0.83 -10.51 -14.70
N LYS A 117 -1.96 -10.08 -15.27
CA LYS A 117 -2.43 -10.60 -16.55
C LYS A 117 -1.55 -10.25 -17.76
N TYR A 118 -0.91 -9.08 -17.74
CA TYR A 118 -0.21 -8.53 -18.92
C TYR A 118 1.31 -8.48 -18.77
N THR A 119 1.88 -8.82 -17.62
CA THR A 119 3.32 -8.71 -17.37
C THR A 119 3.86 -9.88 -16.55
N LYS A 120 5.17 -9.97 -16.43
CA LYS A 120 5.84 -10.96 -15.54
C LYS A 120 6.31 -10.35 -14.22
N LEU A 121 5.66 -9.28 -13.79
CA LEU A 121 5.98 -8.62 -12.53
C LEU A 121 5.34 -9.34 -11.34
N ILE A 122 4.16 -9.95 -11.53
CA ILE A 122 3.42 -10.71 -10.51
C ILE A 122 2.86 -11.93 -11.22
N ASP A 123 2.99 -13.10 -10.62
CA ASP A 123 2.37 -14.33 -11.10
C ASP A 123 1.59 -14.98 -9.95
N TYR A 124 0.31 -15.26 -10.18
CA TYR A 124 -0.55 -15.91 -9.19
C TYR A 124 -0.51 -17.42 -9.40
N LEU A 125 -0.03 -18.15 -8.38
CA LEU A 125 0.06 -19.61 -8.42
C LEU A 125 -1.21 -20.24 -7.81
N ASP A 126 -1.34 -20.12 -6.49
CA ASP A 126 -2.53 -20.53 -5.72
C ASP A 126 -3.21 -19.30 -5.06
N TRP A 127 -2.89 -18.10 -5.55
CA TRP A 127 -3.45 -16.85 -5.10
C TRP A 127 -4.61 -16.39 -6.00
N THR A 128 -5.54 -15.66 -5.41
CA THR A 128 -6.71 -15.14 -6.10
C THR A 128 -6.93 -13.68 -5.73
N TRP A 129 -7.50 -12.91 -6.65
CA TRP A 129 -7.68 -11.45 -6.50
C TRP A 129 -8.37 -11.00 -5.22
N TYR A 130 -9.29 -11.79 -4.66
CA TYR A 130 -9.99 -11.42 -3.43
C TYR A 130 -9.06 -11.46 -2.21
N TRP A 131 -8.01 -12.30 -2.22
CA TRP A 131 -6.99 -12.30 -1.17
C TRP A 131 -6.17 -11.00 -1.19
N THR A 132 -5.83 -10.48 -2.38
CA THR A 132 -5.24 -9.14 -2.52
C THR A 132 -6.18 -8.07 -1.97
N TRP A 133 -7.45 -8.09 -2.36
CA TRP A 133 -8.41 -7.10 -1.88
C TRP A 133 -8.55 -7.12 -0.34
N CYS A 134 -8.66 -8.31 0.24
CA CYS A 134 -8.76 -8.51 1.69
C CYS A 134 -7.47 -8.10 2.43
N SER A 135 -6.29 -8.46 1.91
CA SER A 135 -5.01 -8.11 2.51
C SER A 135 -4.75 -6.60 2.46
N LEU A 136 -5.10 -5.95 1.34
CA LEU A 136 -5.07 -4.50 1.22
C LEU A 136 -6.00 -3.86 2.25
N PHE A 137 -7.26 -4.30 2.34
CA PHE A 137 -8.21 -3.76 3.31
C PHE A 137 -7.68 -3.88 4.74
N ALA A 138 -7.21 -5.07 5.13
CA ALA A 138 -6.67 -5.33 6.46
C ALA A 138 -5.43 -4.47 6.77
N THR A 139 -4.53 -4.32 5.81
CA THR A 139 -3.28 -3.55 5.99
C THR A 139 -3.53 -2.04 5.98
N PHE A 140 -4.46 -1.52 5.18
CA PHE A 140 -4.92 -0.13 5.27
C PHE A 140 -5.58 0.16 6.61
N LEU A 141 -6.46 -0.73 7.08
CA LEU A 141 -7.10 -0.60 8.38
C LEU A 141 -6.05 -0.61 9.50
N SER A 142 -5.11 -1.54 9.46
CA SER A 142 -4.02 -1.64 10.42
C SER A 142 -3.16 -0.38 10.45
N SER A 143 -2.76 0.13 9.28
CA SER A 143 -2.02 1.40 9.16
C SER A 143 -2.81 2.58 9.73
N ARG A 144 -4.11 2.63 9.47
CA ARG A 144 -4.97 3.68 9.98
C ARG A 144 -5.10 3.64 11.50
N LEU A 145 -5.36 2.46 12.06
CA LEU A 145 -5.44 2.26 13.51
C LEU A 145 -4.12 2.62 14.20
N PHE A 146 -3.00 2.23 13.60
CA PHE A 146 -1.67 2.58 14.09
C PHE A 146 -1.46 4.10 14.10
N CYS A 147 -1.75 4.80 13.01
CA CYS A 147 -1.64 6.26 12.96
C CYS A 147 -2.54 6.95 14.00
N VAL A 148 -3.80 6.52 14.14
CA VAL A 148 -4.72 7.04 15.16
C VAL A 148 -4.15 6.85 16.56
N TRP A 149 -3.64 5.65 16.87
CA TRP A 149 -3.03 5.34 18.15
C TRP A 149 -1.76 6.17 18.41
N PHE A 150 -0.87 6.27 17.43
CA PHE A 150 0.42 6.94 17.54
C PHE A 150 0.29 8.46 17.76
N PHE A 151 -0.69 9.10 17.12
CA PHE A 151 -0.94 10.54 17.25
C PHE A 151 -2.02 10.88 18.30
N LYS A 152 -2.59 9.89 19.00
CA LYS A 152 -3.55 10.11 20.07
C LYS A 152 -2.89 10.89 21.21
N LYS A 153 -3.42 12.07 21.55
CA LYS A 153 -3.01 12.76 22.78
C LYS A 153 -3.57 12.05 24.00
N ARG A 154 -2.79 12.06 25.09
CA ARG A 154 -3.18 11.45 26.37
C ARG A 154 -4.48 12.11 26.88
N GLY A 155 -5.55 11.34 27.00
CA GLY A 155 -6.86 11.81 27.48
C GLY A 155 -7.89 12.14 26.39
N GLU A 156 -7.54 12.10 25.10
CA GLU A 156 -8.49 12.36 24.00
C GLU A 156 -9.06 11.04 23.41
N PRO A 157 -10.28 11.04 22.83
CA PRO A 157 -10.81 9.89 22.10
C PRO A 157 -9.90 9.52 20.91
N ALA A 158 -9.93 8.25 20.49
CA ALA A 158 -9.10 7.73 19.41
C ALA A 158 -9.55 8.24 18.03
N THR A 159 -9.38 9.53 17.78
CA THR A 159 -9.59 10.18 16.49
C THR A 159 -8.39 11.08 16.21
N LEU A 160 -7.93 11.12 14.96
CA LEU A 160 -6.92 12.09 14.56
C LEU A 160 -7.55 13.48 14.62
N GLN A 161 -7.29 14.21 15.70
CA GLN A 161 -7.66 15.61 15.81
C GLN A 161 -6.69 16.43 14.96
N GLU A 162 -7.16 16.70 13.76
CA GLU A 162 -6.55 17.59 12.81
C GLU A 162 -6.75 19.03 13.30
N LYS A 163 -5.66 19.70 13.74
CA LYS A 163 -5.63 21.16 13.95
C LYS A 163 -6.07 21.90 12.69
#